data_AF-A0A1M6CHW2-F1
#
_entry.id   AF-A0A1M6CHW2-F1
#
_cell.length_a   1.000
_cell.length_b   1.000
_cell.length_c   1.000
_cell.angle_alpha   90.00
_cell.angle_beta   90.00
_cell.angle_gamma   90.00
#
_symmetry.space_group_name_H-M   'P 1'
#
loop_
_entity.id
_entity.type
_entity.pdbx_description
1 polymer ?
#
loop_
_entity_poly.entity_id
_entity_poly.type
_entity_poly.pdbx_seq_one_letter_code
_entity_poly.pdbx_strand_id
1 'polypeptide(L)'
;MYSSSLWDSSLNALLAQVQDELSSRDGRITRVAPLRSVGERLHMQVCLRYGDRPEFCLPLALPAKIIWEGDVGTLVSQILWAAEHGSRVTVVEPLESTRSFRVTA
;
A
#
# COMPACT_ATOMS: atom_id res chain seq x y z
N MET A 1 -5.62 -9.01 -29.56
CA MET A 1 -6.07 -7.89 -28.70
C MET A 1 -7.25 -8.39 -27.88
N TYR A 2 -7.01 -8.99 -26.73
CA TYR A 2 -8.08 -9.51 -25.87
C TYR A 2 -7.73 -9.23 -24.41
N SER A 3 -8.75 -8.88 -23.63
CA SER A 3 -8.77 -9.07 -22.17
C SER A 3 -8.10 -8.05 -21.23
N SER A 4 -8.00 -6.76 -21.58
CA SER A 4 -7.68 -5.75 -20.54
C SER A 4 -8.89 -5.46 -19.64
N SER A 5 -10.08 -5.26 -20.21
CA SER A 5 -11.27 -4.78 -19.48
C SER A 5 -11.85 -5.77 -18.46
N LEU A 6 -11.86 -7.07 -18.77
CA LEU A 6 -12.36 -8.11 -17.86
C LEU A 6 -11.41 -8.31 -16.67
N TRP A 7 -10.11 -8.20 -16.93
CA TRP A 7 -9.07 -8.35 -15.94
C TRP A 7 -9.05 -7.17 -14.97
N ASP A 8 -9.20 -5.95 -15.50
CA ASP A 8 -9.39 -4.74 -14.70
C ASP A 8 -10.64 -4.82 -13.83
N SER A 9 -11.74 -5.38 -14.35
CA SER A 9 -12.99 -5.55 -13.60
C SER A 9 -12.85 -6.55 -12.44
N SER A 10 -12.20 -7.70 -12.68
CA SER A 10 -11.94 -8.70 -11.63
C SER A 10 -10.99 -8.20 -10.55
N LEU A 11 -9.96 -7.44 -10.95
CA LEU A 11 -9.01 -6.86 -10.02
C LEU A 11 -9.67 -5.79 -9.15
N ASN A 12 -10.49 -4.92 -9.76
CA ASN A 12 -11.23 -3.90 -9.01
C ASN A 12 -12.20 -4.51 -8.00
N ALA A 13 -12.90 -5.59 -8.37
CA ALA A 13 -13.79 -6.30 -7.45
C ALA A 13 -13.03 -6.95 -6.27
N LEU A 14 -11.86 -7.54 -6.53
CA LEU A 14 -10.99 -8.08 -5.49
C LEU A 14 -10.47 -6.97 -4.56
N LEU A 15 -9.98 -5.86 -5.13
CA LEU A 15 -9.46 -4.75 -4.36
C LEU A 15 -10.54 -4.06 -3.52
N ALA A 16 -11.79 -4.01 -4.01
CA ALA A 16 -12.93 -3.53 -3.23
C ALA A 16 -13.17 -4.41 -1.99
N GLN A 17 -13.20 -5.74 -2.16
CA GLN A 17 -13.34 -6.67 -1.03
C GLN A 17 -12.19 -6.56 -0.03
N VAL A 18 -10.96 -6.44 -0.53
CA VAL A 18 -9.77 -6.23 0.30
C VAL A 18 -9.86 -4.90 1.05
N GLN A 19 -10.31 -3.82 0.41
CA GLN A 19 -10.47 -2.52 1.06
C GLN A 19 -11.53 -2.56 2.17
N ASP A 20 -12.66 -3.22 1.93
CA ASP A 20 -13.73 -3.36 2.93
C ASP A 20 -13.22 -4.12 4.17
N GLU A 21 -12.52 -5.23 3.95
CA GLU A 21 -11.94 -6.03 5.04
C GLU A 21 -10.78 -5.33 5.76
N LEU A 22 -9.97 -4.54 5.05
CA LEU A 22 -8.92 -3.74 5.68
C LEU A 22 -9.51 -2.63 6.55
N SER A 23 -10.53 -1.94 6.06
CA SER A 23 -11.19 -0.84 6.77
C SER A 23 -11.92 -1.34 8.02
N SER A 24 -12.41 -2.59 8.00
CA SER A 24 -13.04 -3.22 9.18
C SER A 24 -12.02 -3.63 10.25
N ARG A 25 -10.79 -3.98 9.86
CA ARG A 25 -9.71 -4.42 10.77
C ARG A 25 -8.82 -3.30 11.27
N ASP A 26 -8.60 -2.27 10.46
CA ASP A 26 -7.73 -1.14 10.78
C ASP A 26 -8.35 0.16 10.28
N GLY A 27 -9.00 0.89 11.19
CA GLY A 27 -9.64 2.18 10.90
C GLY A 27 -8.69 3.30 10.48
N ARG A 28 -7.37 3.07 10.48
CA ARG A 28 -6.39 4.00 9.91
C ARG A 28 -6.36 3.94 8.39
N ILE A 29 -6.69 2.80 7.79
CA ILE A 29 -6.61 2.61 6.34
C ILE A 29 -7.81 3.30 5.70
N THR A 30 -7.54 4.26 4.81
CA THR A 30 -8.57 5.06 4.14
C THR A 30 -8.79 4.66 2.70
N ARG A 31 -7.76 4.11 2.04
CA ARG A 31 -7.82 3.75 0.62
C ARG A 31 -6.76 2.73 0.23
N VAL A 32 -7.13 1.81 -0.65
CA VAL A 32 -6.18 0.97 -1.41
C VAL A 32 -6.40 1.21 -2.89
N ALA A 33 -5.34 1.56 -3.62
CA ALA A 33 -5.43 1.87 -5.05
C ALA A 33 -4.31 1.17 -5.84
N PRO A 34 -4.63 0.55 -7.00
CA PRO A 34 -3.59 0.05 -7.89
C PRO A 34 -2.85 1.24 -8.54
N LEU A 35 -1.53 1.10 -8.71
CA LEU A 35 -0.71 2.10 -9.41
C LEU A 35 -0.34 1.61 -10.81
N ARG A 36 0.36 0.47 -10.87
CA ARG A 36 0.82 -0.14 -12.12
C ARG A 36 1.26 -1.58 -11.89
N SER A 37 1.17 -2.41 -12.91
CA SER A 37 1.80 -3.73 -12.91
C SER A 37 3.16 -3.63 -13.59
N VAL A 38 4.22 -4.11 -12.94
CA VAL A 38 5.58 -4.14 -13.52
C VAL A 38 6.13 -5.56 -13.37
N GLY A 39 6.33 -6.23 -14.51
CA GLY A 39 6.71 -7.64 -14.52
C GLY A 39 5.68 -8.49 -13.77
N GLU A 40 6.16 -9.29 -12.82
CA GLU A 40 5.33 -10.17 -11.99
C GLU A 40 4.86 -9.53 -10.68
N ARG A 41 4.82 -8.20 -10.60
CA ARG A 41 4.41 -7.46 -9.39
C ARG A 41 3.32 -6.45 -9.70
N LEU A 42 2.29 -6.44 -8.85
CA LEU A 42 1.32 -5.35 -8.81
C LEU A 42 1.81 -4.31 -7.80
N HIS A 43 2.08 -3.11 -8.30
CA HIS A 43 2.31 -1.95 -7.45
C HIS A 43 0.96 -1.33 -7.09
N MET A 44 0.79 -1.06 -5.82
CA MET A 44 -0.37 -0.43 -5.24
C MET A 44 0.06 0.61 -4.21
N GLN A 45 -0.90 1.42 -3.80
CA GLN A 45 -0.75 2.44 -2.79
C GLN A 45 -1.79 2.20 -1.69
N VAL A 46 -1.33 2.23 -0.44
CA VAL A 46 -2.18 2.10 0.75
C VAL A 46 -2.12 3.41 1.51
N CYS A 47 -3.24 4.12 1.61
CA CYS A 47 -3.34 5.39 2.31
C CYS A 47 -3.83 5.20 3.74
N LEU A 48 -3.19 5.90 4.66
CA LEU A 48 -3.40 5.81 6.10
C LEU A 48 -3.62 7.20 6.69
N ARG A 49 -4.52 7.30 7.66
CA ARG A 49 -4.79 8.52 8.45
C ARG A 49 -4.80 8.21 9.94
N TYR A 50 -4.03 8.97 10.69
CA TYR A 50 -3.89 8.81 12.15
C TYR A 50 -4.54 10.00 12.86
N GLY A 51 -5.80 9.86 13.25
CA GLY A 51 -6.57 10.94 13.87
C GLY A 51 -6.56 12.20 13.00
N ASP A 52 -6.16 13.33 13.57
CA ASP A 52 -6.11 14.63 12.89
C ASP A 52 -4.85 14.86 12.02
N ARG A 53 -4.00 13.83 11.85
CA ARG A 53 -2.82 13.95 10.98
C ARG A 53 -3.21 13.89 9.50
N PRO A 54 -2.45 14.58 8.62
CA PRO A 54 -2.65 14.45 7.19
C PRO A 54 -2.53 12.99 6.76
N GLU A 55 -3.34 12.61 5.78
CA GLU A 55 -3.25 11.30 5.14
C GLU A 55 -1.89 11.16 4.45
N PHE A 56 -1.26 10.01 4.63
CA PHE A 56 -0.06 9.64 3.88
C PHE A 56 -0.28 8.29 3.21
N CYS A 57 0.46 8.03 2.14
CA CYS A 57 0.26 6.82 1.37
C CYS A 57 1.57 6.05 1.19
N LEU A 58 1.54 4.77 1.57
CA LEU A 58 2.66 3.85 1.45
C LEU A 58 2.61 3.12 0.10
N PRO A 59 3.71 3.11 -0.67
CA PRO A 59 3.82 2.25 -1.83
C PRO A 59 4.00 0.79 -1.38
N LEU A 60 3.25 -0.12 -1.99
CA LEU A 60 3.33 -1.55 -1.74
C LEU A 60 3.43 -2.29 -3.07
N ALA A 61 4.29 -3.31 -3.13
CA ALA A 61 4.42 -4.18 -4.29
C ALA A 61 4.12 -5.62 -3.86
N LEU A 62 3.05 -6.18 -4.41
CA LEU A 62 2.66 -7.57 -4.15
C LEU A 62 3.01 -8.44 -5.36
N PRO A 63 3.48 -9.69 -5.14
CA PRO A 63 3.64 -10.66 -6.22
C PRO A 63 2.30 -10.90 -6.91
N ALA A 64 2.27 -10.84 -8.24
CA ALA A 64 1.08 -11.06 -9.03
C ALA A 64 0.44 -12.41 -8.70
N LYS A 65 1.25 -13.45 -8.43
CA LYS A 65 0.79 -14.79 -8.04
C LYS A 65 -0.23 -14.77 -6.89
N ILE A 66 0.02 -13.96 -5.86
CA ILE A 66 -0.84 -13.88 -4.67
C ILE A 66 -2.19 -13.23 -5.02
N ILE A 67 -2.18 -12.32 -5.99
CA ILE A 67 -3.39 -11.67 -6.50
C ILE A 67 -4.19 -12.62 -7.38
N TRP A 68 -3.51 -13.44 -8.20
CA TRP A 68 -4.14 -14.48 -9.02
C TRP A 68 -4.84 -15.56 -8.17
N GLU A 69 -4.27 -15.89 -7.01
CA GLU A 69 -4.87 -16.83 -6.07
C GLU A 69 -6.18 -16.30 -5.46
N GLY A 70 -6.39 -14.97 -5.49
CA GLY A 70 -7.66 -14.34 -5.10
C GLY A 70 -7.98 -14.47 -3.61
N ASP A 71 -7.03 -14.89 -2.79
CA ASP A 71 -7.23 -15.04 -1.34
C ASP A 71 -7.19 -13.68 -0.64
N VAL A 72 -8.39 -13.13 -0.41
CA VAL A 72 -8.61 -11.87 0.32
C VAL A 72 -7.94 -11.90 1.69
N GLY A 73 -7.99 -13.03 2.42
CA GLY A 73 -7.45 -13.12 3.78
C GLY A 73 -5.92 -12.96 3.82
N THR A 74 -5.24 -13.63 2.89
CA THR A 74 -3.78 -13.49 2.72
C THR A 74 -3.39 -12.08 2.28
N LEU A 75 -4.10 -11.51 1.29
CA LEU A 75 -3.84 -10.15 0.82
C LEU A 75 -4.00 -9.11 1.94
N VAL A 76 -5.10 -9.19 2.70
CA VAL A 76 -5.37 -8.32 3.85
C VAL A 76 -4.25 -8.43 4.88
N SER A 77 -3.83 -9.65 5.22
CA SER A 77 -2.79 -9.89 6.22
C SER A 77 -1.43 -9.31 5.78
N GLN A 78 -1.07 -9.45 4.51
CA GLN A 78 0.16 -8.88 3.97
C GLN A 78 0.12 -7.35 3.92
N ILE A 79 -1.02 -6.77 3.53
CA ILE A 79 -1.20 -5.32 3.49
C ILE A 79 -1.12 -4.74 4.89
N LEU A 80 -1.79 -5.34 5.88
CA LEU A 80 -1.72 -4.90 7.29
C LEU A 80 -0.30 -4.99 7.84
N TRP A 81 0.39 -6.11 7.58
CA TRP A 81 1.78 -6.28 8.00
C TRP A 81 2.68 -5.20 7.37
N ALA A 82 2.54 -4.95 6.06
CA ALA A 82 3.33 -3.95 5.35
C ALA A 82 3.00 -2.52 5.79
N ALA A 83 1.73 -2.21 6.06
CA ALA A 83 1.32 -0.91 6.57
C ALA A 83 1.89 -0.64 7.97
N GLU A 84 1.87 -1.63 8.86
CA GLU A 84 2.45 -1.51 10.20
C GLU A 84 3.98 -1.33 10.14
N HIS A 85 4.68 -2.09 9.31
CA HIS A 85 6.15 -1.97 9.21
C HIS A 85 6.57 -0.72 8.44
N GLY A 86 5.90 -0.40 7.34
CA GLY A 86 6.18 0.80 6.53
C GLY A 86 5.85 2.09 7.26
N SER A 87 4.76 2.12 8.05
CA SER A 87 4.45 3.28 8.89
C SER A 87 5.51 3.48 9.97
N ARG A 88 6.05 2.42 10.58
CA ARG A 88 7.16 2.53 11.54
C ARG A 88 8.40 3.14 10.89
N VAL A 89 8.80 2.70 9.69
CA VAL A 89 9.95 3.30 8.98
C VAL A 89 9.70 4.77 8.65
N THR A 90 8.50 5.11 8.16
CA THR A 90 8.15 6.50 7.79
C THR A 90 8.02 7.42 9.02
N VAL A 91 7.59 6.88 10.16
CA VAL A 91 7.49 7.62 11.43
C VAL A 91 8.86 7.77 12.11
N VAL A 92 9.82 6.89 11.82
CA VAL A 92 11.14 6.85 12.46
C VAL A 92 12.18 7.75 11.77
N GLU A 93 11.96 8.26 10.56
CA GLU A 93 12.88 9.24 9.92
C GLU A 93 12.20 10.54 9.47
N PRO A 94 12.84 11.72 9.68
CA PRO A 94 14.25 11.89 10.05
C PRO A 94 14.42 12.34 11.51
N LEU A 95 15.24 11.60 12.26
CA LEU A 95 15.98 12.15 13.39
C LEU A 95 16.87 13.29 12.85
N GLU A 96 16.43 14.52 13.08
CA GLU A 96 17.16 15.78 12.96
C GLU A 96 18.09 15.95 11.75
N SER A 97 17.58 16.66 10.74
CA SER A 97 18.38 17.44 9.78
C SER A 97 19.07 18.64 10.47
N THR A 98 19.85 18.41 11.53
CA THR A 98 20.56 19.48 12.24
C THR A 98 22.02 19.14 12.43
N ARG A 99 22.80 19.24 11.35
CA ARG A 99 24.15 19.85 11.36
C ARG A 99 24.62 20.02 9.92
N SER A 100 24.32 21.21 9.39
CA SER A 100 24.97 21.74 8.21
C SER A 100 26.46 21.88 8.52
N PHE A 101 27.30 20.94 8.08
CA PHE A 101 28.74 21.14 8.08
C PHE A 101 29.07 22.01 6.86
N ARG A 102 29.26 23.30 7.12
CA ARG A 102 29.80 24.23 6.14
C ARG A 102 31.27 23.88 5.92
N VAL A 103 31.56 23.07 4.91
CA VAL A 103 32.93 22.89 4.42
C VAL A 103 33.32 24.18 3.73
N THR A 104 34.22 24.93 4.35
CA THR A 104 34.92 26.05 3.68
C THR A 104 36.18 25.47 3.04
N ALA A 105 36.33 25.74 1.75
CA ALA A 105 37.50 25.40 0.95
C ALA A 105 38.71 26.25 1.35
#